data_AF-A0A1S3C2D5-F1
#
_entry.id   AF-A0A1S3C2D5-F1
#
_cell.length_a   1.000
_cell.length_b   1.000
_cell.length_c   1.000
_cell.angle_alpha   90.00
_cell.angle_beta   90.00
_cell.angle_gamma   90.00
#
_symmetry.space_group_name_H-M   'P 1'
#
loop_
_entity.id
_entity.type
_entity.pdbx_description
1 polymer ?
#
loop_
_entity_poly.entity_id
_entity_poly.type
_entity_poly.pdbx_seq_one_letter_code
_entity_poly.pdbx_strand_id
1 'polypeptide(L)'
;MEAMNPKPFFEGEGGSYLKWLPSDYPLLAQTNVAGGRLLLRPRGFAVPHYADCSKFGYVLQGEDGVTGFVFPNKCNEVVMKLKKGDLIPVPSGITSWWFNDGDSDLEIIFLGETKNAHVPGDITYFILSGPRGLLQGFAPEYVQKSYSLSQEETNKFLKSQSNVLIFTVQPSQSLPKPHKHSKLVYNIDAAVPDNRAKVGAAAVTMVTESTFPFIGQTGLTAVLEKLDANAIRSPVYIAEPSDQLIYVTKGSGKIQVVGFSSKFDADVKIGQLILVPRYFAVGKMAGEEGLECISMIVATHPMVEELAGKTSVLEALSSEVFQVSFNVTAEFEKLFRSKV
;
A
#
# COMPACT_ATOMS: atom_id res chain seq x y z
N MET A 1 -11.12 -15.81 6.47
CA MET A 1 -10.69 -14.58 5.78
C MET A 1 -11.92 -13.74 5.58
N GLU A 2 -11.83 -12.44 5.81
CA GLU A 2 -12.96 -11.51 5.78
C GLU A 2 -12.48 -10.12 5.31
N ALA A 3 -13.42 -9.21 5.07
CA ALA A 3 -13.10 -7.81 4.85
C ALA A 3 -12.63 -7.16 6.15
N MET A 4 -11.39 -6.70 6.17
CA MET A 4 -10.73 -6.23 7.38
C MET A 4 -10.86 -4.70 7.51
N ASN A 5 -11.25 -4.24 8.70
CA ASN A 5 -11.29 -2.82 9.06
C ASN A 5 -10.09 -2.45 9.94
N PRO A 6 -9.52 -1.23 9.79
CA PRO A 6 -8.41 -0.79 10.62
C PRO A 6 -8.90 -0.32 11.99
N LYS A 7 -7.98 -0.25 12.97
CA LYS A 7 -8.19 0.36 14.28
C LYS A 7 -7.29 1.59 14.47
N PRO A 8 -7.72 2.59 15.25
CA PRO A 8 -6.86 3.71 15.62
C PRO A 8 -5.60 3.24 16.36
N PHE A 9 -4.43 3.64 15.85
CA PHE A 9 -3.15 3.46 16.53
C PHE A 9 -2.70 4.78 17.20
N PHE A 10 -2.92 5.90 16.51
CA PHE A 10 -2.65 7.23 17.02
C PHE A 10 -3.69 8.22 16.51
N GLU A 11 -4.09 9.15 17.38
CA GLU A 11 -4.91 10.29 17.01
C GLU A 11 -4.37 11.54 17.72
N GLY A 12 -4.17 12.61 16.93
CA GLY A 12 -3.74 13.91 17.39
C GLY A 12 -4.43 15.02 16.60
N GLU A 13 -4.17 16.26 16.99
CA GLU A 13 -4.79 17.44 16.36
C GLU A 13 -4.51 17.50 14.85
N GLY A 14 -3.25 17.29 14.46
CA GLY A 14 -2.81 17.36 13.07
C GLY A 14 -3.18 16.14 12.22
N GLY A 15 -3.75 15.08 12.80
CA GLY A 15 -4.09 13.88 12.04
C GLY A 15 -4.11 12.59 12.86
N SER A 16 -4.21 11.46 12.16
CA SER A 16 -4.29 10.14 12.77
C SER A 16 -3.54 9.09 11.96
N TYR A 17 -3.25 7.96 12.62
CA TYR A 17 -2.71 6.78 11.98
C TYR A 17 -3.51 5.56 12.42
N LEU A 18 -4.03 4.81 11.45
CA LEU A 18 -4.80 3.59 11.68
C LEU A 18 -4.00 2.37 11.22
N LYS A 19 -4.21 1.23 11.86
CA LYS A 19 -3.53 -0.04 11.55
C LYS A 19 -4.50 -1.20 11.43
N TRP A 20 -4.18 -2.17 10.59
CA TRP A 20 -4.77 -3.51 10.66
C TRP A 20 -3.86 -4.38 11.50
N LEU A 21 -4.30 -4.73 12.70
CA LEU A 21 -3.44 -5.39 13.68
C LEU A 21 -3.45 -6.90 13.47
N PRO A 22 -2.28 -7.58 13.55
CA PRO A 22 -2.21 -9.03 13.43
C PRO A 22 -2.90 -9.76 14.59
N SER A 23 -3.14 -9.09 15.72
CA SER A 23 -3.96 -9.61 16.82
C SER A 23 -5.43 -9.79 16.44
N ASP A 24 -5.94 -8.95 15.54
CA ASP A 24 -7.32 -9.03 15.04
C ASP A 24 -7.39 -9.88 13.77
N TYR A 25 -6.36 -9.80 12.94
CA TYR A 25 -6.27 -10.53 11.67
C TYR A 25 -4.97 -11.35 11.59
N PRO A 26 -4.91 -12.54 12.24
CA PRO A 26 -3.70 -13.35 12.32
C PRO A 26 -3.10 -13.76 10.97
N LEU A 27 -3.92 -13.79 9.90
CA LEU A 27 -3.43 -14.10 8.56
C LEU A 27 -2.42 -13.07 8.04
N LEU A 28 -2.50 -11.80 8.46
CA LEU A 28 -1.52 -10.78 8.10
C LEU A 28 -0.11 -11.15 8.59
N ALA A 29 -0.02 -11.71 9.81
CA ALA A 29 1.23 -12.21 10.36
C ALA A 29 1.72 -13.46 9.62
N GLN A 30 0.82 -14.39 9.30
CA GLN A 30 1.17 -15.64 8.61
C GLN A 30 1.67 -15.40 7.17
N THR A 31 1.12 -14.40 6.49
CA THR A 31 1.54 -14.03 5.12
C THR A 31 2.54 -12.89 5.09
N ASN A 32 2.97 -12.38 6.25
CA ASN A 32 3.94 -11.29 6.37
C ASN A 32 3.58 -10.06 5.53
N VAL A 33 2.33 -9.61 5.58
CA VAL A 33 1.90 -8.36 4.94
C VAL A 33 1.18 -7.48 5.94
N ALA A 34 1.31 -6.18 5.78
CA ALA A 34 0.68 -5.22 6.68
C ALA A 34 0.14 -4.00 5.94
N GLY A 35 -0.82 -3.34 6.57
CA GLY A 35 -1.41 -2.10 6.10
C GLY A 35 -1.44 -1.05 7.21
N GLY A 36 -1.32 0.22 6.82
CA GLY A 36 -1.52 1.34 7.72
C GLY A 36 -2.01 2.57 6.98
N ARG A 37 -2.90 3.35 7.57
CA ARG A 37 -3.53 4.50 6.93
C ARG A 37 -3.19 5.77 7.69
N LEU A 38 -2.53 6.71 7.01
CA LEU A 38 -2.19 8.02 7.53
C LEU A 38 -3.23 9.04 7.06
N LEU A 39 -3.74 9.83 7.99
CA LEU A 39 -4.52 11.04 7.73
C LEU A 39 -3.74 12.22 8.29
N LEU A 40 -3.50 13.24 7.47
CA LEU A 40 -2.98 14.53 7.88
C LEU A 40 -4.01 15.61 7.54
N ARG A 41 -4.51 16.29 8.57
CA ARG A 41 -5.35 17.48 8.39
C ARG A 41 -4.51 18.63 7.81
N PRO A 42 -5.10 19.72 7.31
CA PRO A 42 -4.33 20.90 6.91
C PRO A 42 -3.29 21.27 7.95
N ARG A 43 -2.04 21.49 7.54
CA ARG A 43 -0.88 21.75 8.41
C ARG A 43 -0.47 20.60 9.34
N GLY A 44 -1.08 19.42 9.19
CA GLY A 44 -0.69 18.21 9.90
C GLY A 44 0.70 17.74 9.50
N PHE A 45 1.50 17.37 10.50
CA PHE A 45 2.87 16.89 10.32
C PHE A 45 3.10 15.61 11.10
N ALA A 46 3.51 14.56 10.40
CA ALA A 46 4.03 13.34 10.98
C ALA A 46 5.56 13.45 11.10
N VAL A 47 6.06 13.33 12.33
CA VAL A 47 7.48 13.49 12.67
C VAL A 47 8.40 12.54 11.90
N PRO A 48 9.69 12.87 11.74
CA PRO A 48 10.67 11.98 11.12
C PRO A 48 10.75 10.62 11.79
N HIS A 49 10.67 9.57 10.98
CA HIS A 49 10.71 8.18 11.41
C HIS A 49 11.23 7.26 10.31
N TYR A 50 11.70 6.08 10.67
CA TYR A 50 11.89 4.97 9.71
C TYR A 50 11.05 3.77 10.14
N ALA A 51 10.94 2.77 9.27
CA ALA A 51 10.22 1.53 9.58
C ALA A 51 11.09 0.31 9.33
N ASP A 52 10.74 -0.80 9.99
CA ASP A 52 11.39 -2.12 9.84
C ASP A 52 11.05 -2.85 8.53
N CYS A 53 10.13 -2.29 7.73
CA CYS A 53 9.60 -2.96 6.55
C CYS A 53 9.55 -2.06 5.31
N SER A 54 9.71 -2.68 4.14
CA SER A 54 9.46 -2.04 2.85
C SER A 54 7.95 -1.96 2.59
N LYS A 55 7.52 -0.84 2.03
CA LYS A 55 6.11 -0.55 1.72
C LYS A 55 6.02 0.45 0.59
N PHE A 56 4.85 0.63 -0.01
CA PHE A 56 4.54 1.85 -0.75
C PHE A 56 3.34 2.55 -0.13
N GLY A 57 3.35 3.88 -0.19
CA GLY A 57 2.17 4.71 0.04
C GLY A 57 1.40 4.94 -1.26
N TYR A 58 0.07 4.92 -1.21
CA TYR A 58 -0.80 5.43 -2.28
C TYR A 58 -1.64 6.58 -1.72
N VAL A 59 -1.56 7.76 -2.35
CA VAL A 59 -2.32 8.94 -1.91
C VAL A 59 -3.78 8.82 -2.33
N LEU A 60 -4.65 8.64 -1.34
CA LEU A 60 -6.10 8.49 -1.52
C LEU A 60 -6.78 9.83 -1.87
N GLN A 61 -6.34 10.91 -1.22
CA GLN A 61 -6.83 12.27 -1.41
C GLN A 61 -5.80 13.31 -0.96
N GLY A 62 -5.97 14.56 -1.40
CA GLY A 62 -5.08 15.70 -1.14
C GLY A 62 -4.26 16.08 -2.38
N GLU A 63 -3.86 17.36 -2.47
CA GLU A 63 -3.16 17.92 -3.65
C GLU A 63 -1.80 18.55 -3.34
N ASP A 64 -1.57 18.96 -2.09
CA ASP A 64 -0.38 19.67 -1.63
C ASP A 64 0.29 18.95 -0.45
N GLY A 65 0.34 17.63 -0.52
CA GLY A 65 1.15 16.85 0.41
C GLY A 65 2.64 17.07 0.16
N VAL A 66 3.44 16.95 1.22
CA VAL A 66 4.90 17.07 1.17
C VAL A 66 5.52 15.97 2.02
N THR A 67 6.54 15.31 1.49
CA THR A 67 7.34 14.35 2.27
C THR A 67 8.82 14.53 1.98
N GLY A 68 9.66 14.33 3.00
CA GLY A 68 11.11 14.34 2.86
C GLY A 68 11.69 12.98 3.19
N PHE A 69 12.62 12.50 2.36
CA PHE A 69 13.34 11.24 2.55
C PHE A 69 14.82 11.50 2.85
N VAL A 70 15.35 10.79 3.83
CA VAL A 70 16.79 10.70 4.11
C VAL A 70 17.19 9.22 4.01
N PHE A 71 18.04 8.92 3.03
CA PHE A 71 18.49 7.56 2.76
C PHE A 71 19.66 7.18 3.68
N PRO A 72 19.74 5.92 4.12
CA PRO A 72 20.92 5.43 4.83
C PRO A 72 22.22 5.76 4.09
N ASN A 73 23.24 6.18 4.83
CA ASN A 73 24.56 6.55 4.31
C ASN A 73 24.56 7.74 3.32
N LYS A 74 23.45 8.48 3.19
CA LYS A 74 23.40 9.75 2.46
C LYS A 74 23.10 10.89 3.43
N CYS A 75 23.79 12.01 3.25
CA CYS A 75 23.63 13.18 4.10
C CYS A 75 22.60 14.20 3.59
N ASN A 76 21.97 13.93 2.44
CA ASN A 76 21.05 14.87 1.80
C ASN A 76 19.63 14.35 1.84
N GLU A 77 18.72 15.29 2.11
CA GLU A 77 17.29 15.08 2.10
C GLU A 77 16.70 15.29 0.71
N VAL A 78 15.76 14.44 0.31
CA VAL A 78 14.96 14.59 -0.91
C VAL A 78 13.52 14.88 -0.54
N VAL A 79 13.09 16.13 -0.73
CA VAL A 79 11.73 16.60 -0.48
C VAL A 79 10.89 16.55 -1.74
N MET A 80 9.67 16.02 -1.63
CA MET A 80 8.79 15.67 -2.74
C MET A 80 7.38 16.22 -2.49
N LYS A 81 6.71 16.63 -3.57
CA LYS A 81 5.29 16.98 -3.57
C LYS A 81 4.48 15.72 -3.81
N LEU A 82 3.34 15.62 -3.14
CA LEU A 82 2.40 14.52 -3.21
C LEU A 82 1.02 15.04 -3.58
N LYS A 83 0.32 14.29 -4.42
CA LYS A 83 -1.09 14.50 -4.76
C LYS A 83 -1.80 13.16 -4.92
N LYS A 84 -3.12 13.19 -4.94
CA LYS A 84 -3.96 12.01 -5.19
C LYS A 84 -3.45 11.17 -6.37
N GLY A 85 -3.43 9.86 -6.17
CA GLY A 85 -2.97 8.89 -7.16
C GLY A 85 -1.46 8.67 -7.18
N ASP A 86 -0.68 9.40 -6.37
CA ASP A 86 0.75 9.17 -6.27
C ASP A 86 1.07 7.88 -5.51
N LEU A 87 1.98 7.08 -6.08
CA LEU A 87 2.68 5.99 -5.44
C LEU A 87 4.01 6.50 -4.88
N ILE A 88 4.26 6.20 -3.61
CA ILE A 88 5.47 6.57 -2.88
C ILE A 88 6.14 5.31 -2.32
N PRO A 89 7.11 4.71 -3.01
CA PRO A 89 7.88 3.60 -2.48
C PRO A 89 8.70 4.06 -1.26
N VAL A 90 8.60 3.32 -0.16
CA VAL A 90 9.35 3.55 1.08
C VAL A 90 10.10 2.27 1.45
N PRO A 91 11.31 2.05 0.89
CA PRO A 91 12.20 0.98 1.32
C PRO A 91 12.45 0.98 2.84
N SER A 92 12.64 -0.21 3.41
CA SER A 92 12.97 -0.40 4.83
C SER A 92 14.20 0.44 5.26
N GLY A 93 14.14 1.02 6.45
CA GLY A 93 15.23 1.84 7.02
C GLY A 93 15.39 3.25 6.46
N ILE A 94 14.68 3.65 5.40
CA ILE A 94 14.66 5.06 4.97
C ILE A 94 13.92 5.89 6.04
N THR A 95 14.53 7.01 6.42
CA THR A 95 13.87 7.99 7.28
C THR A 95 12.98 8.88 6.42
N SER A 96 11.72 9.06 6.82
CA SER A 96 10.79 9.97 6.19
C SER A 96 9.96 10.76 7.20
N TRP A 97 9.46 11.91 6.76
CA TRP A 97 8.43 12.71 7.44
C TRP A 97 7.37 13.12 6.43
N TRP A 98 6.20 13.51 6.92
CA TRP A 98 5.04 13.78 6.08
C TRP A 98 4.33 15.04 6.56
N PHE A 99 3.92 15.87 5.63
CA PHE A 99 3.29 17.14 5.90
C PHE A 99 2.17 17.41 4.91
N ASN A 100 1.12 18.07 5.39
CA ASN A 100 0.06 18.58 4.54
C ASN A 100 0.19 20.11 4.42
N ASP A 101 0.70 20.58 3.28
CA ASP A 101 0.80 22.01 2.94
C ASP A 101 -0.48 22.52 2.24
N GLY A 102 -1.51 21.68 2.13
CA GLY A 102 -2.79 21.99 1.49
C GLY A 102 -3.91 22.33 2.46
N ASP A 103 -5.04 22.72 1.87
CA ASP A 103 -6.24 23.19 2.59
C ASP A 103 -7.29 22.10 2.82
N SER A 104 -7.02 20.87 2.38
CA SER A 104 -7.87 19.69 2.57
C SER A 104 -7.09 18.54 3.18
N ASP A 105 -7.78 17.55 3.72
CA ASP A 105 -7.16 16.37 4.31
C ASP A 105 -6.32 15.59 3.28
N LEU A 106 -5.09 15.25 3.67
CA LEU A 106 -4.20 14.37 2.94
C LEU A 106 -4.30 12.97 3.54
N GLU A 107 -4.73 11.99 2.75
CA GLU A 107 -4.77 10.58 3.19
C GLU A 107 -3.89 9.68 2.34
N ILE A 108 -3.18 8.78 3.00
CA ILE A 108 -2.26 7.84 2.36
C ILE A 108 -2.48 6.44 2.96
N ILE A 109 -2.70 5.45 2.10
CA ILE A 109 -2.66 4.03 2.49
C ILE A 109 -1.25 3.49 2.24
N PHE A 110 -0.66 2.88 3.26
CA PHE A 110 0.59 2.15 3.17
C PHE A 110 0.31 0.65 3.14
N LEU A 111 0.90 -0.05 2.18
CA LEU A 111 0.88 -1.50 2.06
C LEU A 111 2.32 -2.00 1.96
N GLY A 112 2.68 -2.99 2.78
CA GLY A 112 4.07 -3.46 2.85
C GLY A 112 4.23 -4.94 3.18
N GLU A 113 5.43 -5.44 2.89
CA GLU A 113 5.90 -6.79 3.27
C GLU A 113 6.66 -6.69 4.60
N THR A 114 6.26 -7.53 5.56
CA THR A 114 6.76 -7.56 6.95
C THR A 114 7.55 -8.83 7.26
N LYS A 115 8.10 -9.51 6.24
CA LYS A 115 8.83 -10.77 6.39
C LYS A 115 10.00 -10.69 7.37
N ASN A 116 10.64 -9.51 7.44
CA ASN A 116 11.75 -9.23 8.35
C ASN A 116 11.39 -8.21 9.44
N ALA A 117 10.09 -7.94 9.64
CA ALA A 117 9.63 -7.00 10.66
C ALA A 117 9.77 -7.61 12.06
N HIS A 118 9.84 -6.75 13.08
CA HIS A 118 9.86 -7.19 14.48
C HIS A 118 8.58 -7.92 14.88
N VAL A 119 7.46 -7.48 14.32
CA VAL A 119 6.14 -8.09 14.51
C VAL A 119 5.59 -8.42 13.13
N PRO A 120 5.57 -9.70 12.72
CA PRO A 120 4.96 -10.10 11.46
C PRO A 120 3.50 -9.60 11.37
N GLY A 121 3.14 -9.00 10.24
CA GLY A 121 1.81 -8.42 10.02
C GLY A 121 1.60 -7.04 10.62
N ASP A 122 2.63 -6.40 11.20
CA ASP A 122 2.59 -5.00 11.64
C ASP A 122 3.77 -4.19 11.10
N ILE A 123 3.55 -2.90 10.84
CA ILE A 123 4.59 -1.95 10.44
C ILE A 123 5.12 -1.28 11.71
N THR A 124 6.34 -1.60 12.12
CA THR A 124 6.95 -0.97 13.31
C THR A 124 7.65 0.31 12.90
N TYR A 125 7.31 1.41 13.59
CA TYR A 125 7.91 2.71 13.36
C TYR A 125 8.89 3.09 14.45
N PHE A 126 10.04 3.64 14.05
CA PHE A 126 11.09 4.13 14.92
C PHE A 126 11.15 5.65 14.79
N ILE A 127 10.76 6.33 15.85
CA ILE A 127 10.53 7.78 15.85
C ILE A 127 11.82 8.51 16.22
N LEU A 128 12.15 9.59 15.52
CA LEU A 128 13.42 10.30 15.73
C LEU A 128 13.31 11.54 16.62
N SER A 129 12.11 12.05 16.86
CA SER A 129 11.90 13.30 17.61
C SER A 129 10.71 13.22 18.56
N GLY A 130 10.62 14.22 19.46
CA GLY A 130 9.54 14.31 20.44
C GLY A 130 9.69 13.33 21.62
N PRO A 131 8.64 13.16 22.42
CA PRO A 131 8.67 12.38 23.67
C PRO A 131 8.75 10.86 23.43
N ARG A 132 8.49 10.39 22.20
CA ARG A 132 8.68 8.98 21.80
C ARG A 132 9.91 8.77 20.90
N GLY A 133 10.75 9.79 20.74
CA GLY A 133 11.96 9.69 19.93
C GLY A 133 12.99 8.73 20.52
N LEU A 134 13.77 8.05 19.68
CA LEU A 134 14.81 7.09 20.10
C LEU A 134 15.80 7.68 21.12
N LEU A 135 16.14 8.96 20.97
CA LEU A 135 17.07 9.65 21.88
C LEU A 135 16.56 9.70 23.33
N GLN A 136 15.24 9.61 23.54
CA GLN A 136 14.66 9.54 24.89
C GLN A 136 14.95 8.21 25.60
N GLY A 137 15.30 7.17 24.86
CA GLY A 137 15.68 5.88 25.43
C GLY A 137 17.11 5.84 25.96
N PHE A 138 17.95 6.81 25.59
CA PHE A 138 19.33 6.90 26.08
C PHE A 138 19.41 7.74 27.36
N ALA A 139 20.41 7.46 28.19
CA ALA A 139 20.71 8.30 29.35
C ALA A 139 21.02 9.74 28.89
N PRO A 140 20.53 10.79 29.58
CA PRO A 140 20.80 12.17 29.19
C PRO A 140 22.29 12.50 29.07
N GLU A 141 23.13 11.93 29.95
CA GLU A 141 24.59 12.08 29.89
C GLU A 141 25.19 11.48 28.61
N TYR A 142 24.64 10.36 28.12
CA TYR A 142 25.07 9.75 26.86
C TYR A 142 24.78 10.68 25.68
N VAL A 143 23.58 11.26 25.63
CA VAL A 143 23.19 12.24 24.60
C VAL A 143 24.08 13.48 24.70
N GLN A 144 24.25 14.01 25.90
CA GLN A 144 25.10 15.18 26.16
C GLN A 144 26.51 14.98 25.59
N LYS A 145 27.15 13.84 25.90
CA LYS A 145 28.50 13.51 25.41
C LYS A 145 28.54 13.23 23.91
N SER A 146 27.53 12.55 23.37
CA SER A 146 27.47 12.21 21.94
C SER A 146 27.40 13.43 21.04
N TYR A 147 26.72 14.49 21.50
CA TYR A 147 26.51 15.72 20.75
C TYR A 147 27.36 16.90 21.27
N SER A 148 28.24 16.67 22.26
CA SER A 148 29.06 17.71 22.90
C SER A 148 28.24 18.90 23.41
N LEU A 149 27.07 18.65 23.99
CA LEU A 149 26.14 19.66 24.49
C LEU A 149 26.41 20.00 25.97
N SER A 150 25.97 21.18 26.39
CA SER A 150 25.78 21.49 27.81
C SER A 150 24.54 20.78 28.38
N GLN A 151 24.39 20.79 29.70
CA GLN A 151 23.22 20.25 30.38
C GLN A 151 21.92 20.97 29.96
N GLU A 152 21.98 22.29 29.78
CA GLU A 152 20.83 23.10 29.35
C GLU A 152 20.44 22.80 27.91
N GLU A 153 21.41 22.75 27.00
CA GLU A 153 21.19 22.38 25.59
C GLU A 153 20.65 20.97 25.44
N THR A 154 21.16 20.02 26.23
CA THR A 154 20.66 18.63 26.25
C THR A 154 19.19 18.59 26.70
N ASN A 155 18.85 19.33 27.77
CA ASN A 155 17.47 19.43 28.21
C ASN A 155 16.58 20.08 27.14
N LYS A 156 17.04 21.15 26.49
CA LYS A 156 16.31 21.80 25.40
C LYS A 156 16.11 20.83 24.23
N PHE A 157 17.14 20.12 23.81
CA PHE A 157 17.08 19.18 22.69
C PHE A 157 16.10 18.03 22.96
N LEU A 158 16.15 17.44 24.17
CA LEU A 158 15.29 16.31 24.52
C LEU A 158 13.86 16.71 24.89
N LYS A 159 13.62 17.92 25.43
CA LYS A 159 12.32 18.24 26.06
C LYS A 159 11.51 19.34 25.37
N SER A 160 12.04 20.04 24.36
CA SER A 160 11.31 21.17 23.74
C SER A 160 10.09 20.75 22.95
N GLN A 161 10.08 19.55 22.36
CA GLN A 161 8.95 19.05 21.58
C GLN A 161 8.04 18.21 22.49
N SER A 162 6.84 18.71 22.78
CA SER A 162 5.83 18.03 23.60
C SER A 162 4.86 17.17 22.78
N ASN A 163 4.73 17.43 21.48
CA ASN A 163 3.85 16.65 20.61
C ASN A 163 4.43 15.27 20.31
N VAL A 164 3.57 14.25 20.19
CA VAL A 164 3.99 12.84 20.14
C VAL A 164 4.39 12.38 18.73
N LEU A 165 3.41 12.17 17.83
CA LEU A 165 3.65 11.60 16.49
C LEU A 165 3.16 12.52 15.36
N ILE A 166 1.89 12.91 15.43
CA ILE A 166 1.22 13.72 14.42
C ILE A 166 0.59 14.94 15.08
N PHE A 167 0.95 16.14 14.63
CA PHE A 167 0.47 17.40 15.21
C PHE A 167 0.41 18.51 14.16
N THR A 168 -0.25 19.61 14.50
CA THR A 168 -0.40 20.78 13.62
C THR A 168 0.83 21.67 13.70
N VAL A 169 1.45 21.99 12.55
CA VAL A 169 2.56 22.94 12.47
C VAL A 169 2.03 24.36 12.58
N GLN A 170 2.61 25.15 13.50
CA GLN A 170 2.18 26.53 13.73
C GLN A 170 2.27 27.37 12.44
N PRO A 171 1.35 28.32 12.20
CA PRO A 171 1.37 29.13 10.97
C PRO A 171 2.68 29.90 10.72
N SER A 172 3.40 30.26 11.79
CA SER A 172 4.69 30.95 11.72
C SER A 172 5.86 30.05 11.30
N GLN A 173 5.68 28.74 11.33
CA GLN A 173 6.71 27.76 10.98
C GLN A 173 6.52 27.28 9.54
N SER A 174 7.62 27.15 8.81
CA SER A 174 7.64 26.57 7.46
C SER A 174 8.44 25.28 7.44
N LEU A 175 8.05 24.39 6.54
CA LEU A 175 8.79 23.17 6.21
C LEU A 175 9.47 23.31 4.84
N PRO A 176 10.50 22.50 4.56
CA PRO A 176 11.21 22.55 3.28
C PRO A 176 10.25 22.44 2.07
N LYS A 177 10.53 23.23 1.03
CA LYS A 177 9.75 23.15 -0.21
C LYS A 177 10.21 21.95 -1.07
N PRO A 178 9.30 21.29 -1.79
CA PRO A 178 9.64 20.19 -2.69
C PRO A 178 10.69 20.57 -3.74
N HIS A 179 11.55 19.61 -4.09
CA HIS A 179 12.41 19.74 -5.26
C HIS A 179 11.55 19.75 -6.54
N LYS A 180 11.99 20.51 -7.55
CA LYS A 180 11.24 20.69 -8.82
C LYS A 180 10.98 19.37 -9.56
N HIS A 181 11.89 18.40 -9.44
CA HIS A 181 11.76 17.10 -10.09
C HIS A 181 12.19 16.00 -9.11
N SER A 182 11.31 15.03 -8.88
CA SER A 182 11.64 13.80 -8.15
C SER A 182 11.29 12.60 -9.02
N LYS A 183 12.21 11.62 -9.07
CA LYS A 183 11.98 10.31 -9.70
C LYS A 183 11.54 9.25 -8.68
N LEU A 184 11.10 9.67 -7.51
CA LEU A 184 10.75 8.80 -6.39
C LEU A 184 9.23 8.73 -6.14
N VAL A 185 8.44 9.43 -6.95
CA VAL A 185 6.98 9.42 -6.93
C VAL A 185 6.47 9.13 -8.33
N TYR A 186 5.42 8.32 -8.44
CA TYR A 186 4.78 7.97 -9.70
C TYR A 186 3.27 8.05 -9.57
N ASN A 187 2.60 8.83 -10.43
CA ASN A 187 1.14 8.95 -10.38
C ASN A 187 0.48 7.82 -11.19
N ILE A 188 -0.06 6.81 -10.50
CA ILE A 188 -0.70 5.66 -11.15
C ILE A 188 -2.09 6.00 -11.71
N ASP A 189 -2.78 6.99 -11.15
CA ASP A 189 -4.08 7.44 -11.64
C ASP A 189 -3.99 8.06 -13.04
N ALA A 190 -2.86 8.72 -13.36
CA ALA A 190 -2.58 9.32 -14.66
C ALA A 190 -1.94 8.33 -15.66
N ALA A 191 -1.61 7.12 -15.24
CA ALA A 191 -0.98 6.12 -16.10
C ALA A 191 -2.00 5.48 -17.05
N VAL A 192 -1.53 5.05 -18.21
CA VAL A 192 -2.36 4.34 -19.20
C VAL A 192 -2.61 2.91 -18.70
N PRO A 193 -3.88 2.45 -18.63
CA PRO A 193 -4.18 1.07 -18.24
C PRO A 193 -3.59 0.03 -19.20
N ASP A 194 -3.32 -1.16 -18.69
CA ASP A 194 -2.76 -2.27 -19.43
C ASP A 194 -3.71 -2.73 -20.53
N ASN A 195 -3.24 -2.66 -21.78
CA ASN A 195 -4.03 -3.05 -22.95
C ASN A 195 -4.48 -4.52 -22.92
N ARG A 196 -3.76 -5.39 -22.20
CA ARG A 196 -4.07 -6.83 -22.07
C ARG A 196 -5.18 -7.12 -21.05
N ALA A 197 -5.46 -6.18 -20.15
CA ALA A 197 -6.38 -6.36 -19.02
C ALA A 197 -7.67 -5.54 -19.16
N LYS A 198 -7.93 -4.93 -20.32
CA LYS A 198 -9.24 -4.38 -20.67
C LYS A 198 -10.22 -5.51 -20.97
N VAL A 199 -10.74 -6.14 -19.92
CA VAL A 199 -11.84 -7.09 -20.02
C VAL A 199 -13.13 -6.30 -19.79
N GLY A 200 -13.75 -5.83 -20.88
CA GLY A 200 -15.00 -5.07 -20.81
C GLY A 200 -14.86 -3.71 -20.10
N ALA A 201 -15.68 -3.48 -19.07
CA ALA A 201 -15.77 -2.23 -18.31
C ALA A 201 -14.84 -2.18 -17.06
N ALA A 202 -13.73 -2.92 -17.13
CA ALA A 202 -12.68 -2.95 -16.11
C ALA A 202 -11.35 -2.44 -16.71
N ALA A 203 -10.68 -1.55 -15.98
CA ALA A 203 -9.34 -1.07 -16.29
C ALA A 203 -8.37 -1.50 -15.19
N VAL A 204 -7.24 -2.08 -15.59
CA VAL A 204 -6.15 -2.49 -14.69
C VAL A 204 -4.89 -1.76 -15.09
N THR A 205 -4.17 -1.22 -14.12
CA THR A 205 -2.87 -0.59 -14.31
C THR A 205 -1.88 -1.22 -13.33
N MET A 206 -0.87 -1.92 -13.85
CA MET A 206 0.20 -2.52 -13.05
C MET A 206 1.48 -1.68 -13.12
N VAL A 207 2.04 -1.33 -11.97
CA VAL A 207 3.29 -0.58 -11.84
C VAL A 207 4.34 -1.49 -11.21
N THR A 208 5.24 -1.99 -12.07
CA THR A 208 6.43 -2.78 -11.71
C THR A 208 7.69 -1.93 -11.76
N GLU A 209 8.84 -2.52 -11.43
CA GLU A 209 10.13 -1.85 -11.58
C GLU A 209 10.48 -1.48 -13.03
N SER A 210 9.89 -2.17 -14.02
CA SER A 210 10.06 -1.82 -15.44
C SER A 210 9.42 -0.46 -15.78
N THR A 211 8.28 -0.13 -15.17
CA THR A 211 7.56 1.14 -15.39
C THR A 211 8.08 2.23 -14.46
N PHE A 212 8.40 1.87 -13.22
CA PHE A 212 8.84 2.79 -12.19
C PHE A 212 9.99 2.17 -11.37
N PRO A 213 11.26 2.31 -11.80
CA PRO A 213 12.39 1.58 -11.21
C PRO A 213 12.55 1.74 -9.69
N PHE A 214 12.14 2.88 -9.12
CA PHE A 214 12.25 3.09 -7.68
C PHE A 214 11.30 2.19 -6.87
N ILE A 215 10.16 1.74 -7.41
CA ILE A 215 9.28 0.78 -6.72
C ILE A 215 9.98 -0.57 -6.51
N GLY A 216 10.88 -0.96 -7.43
CA GLY A 216 11.66 -2.19 -7.32
C GLY A 216 12.50 -2.27 -6.05
N GLN A 217 12.93 -1.13 -5.49
CA GLN A 217 13.66 -1.10 -4.22
C GLN A 217 12.83 -1.54 -3.01
N THR A 218 11.50 -1.61 -3.15
CA THR A 218 10.62 -2.15 -2.11
C THR A 218 10.40 -3.66 -2.22
N GLY A 219 10.70 -4.26 -3.39
CA GLY A 219 10.33 -5.65 -3.70
C GLY A 219 8.85 -5.82 -4.06
N LEU A 220 8.10 -4.73 -4.27
CA LEU A 220 6.65 -4.73 -4.41
C LEU A 220 6.21 -4.26 -5.80
N THR A 221 5.02 -4.72 -6.19
CA THR A 221 4.26 -4.22 -7.35
C THR A 221 2.95 -3.61 -6.87
N ALA A 222 2.56 -2.48 -7.47
CA ALA A 222 1.26 -1.86 -7.24
C ALA A 222 0.31 -2.15 -8.40
N VAL A 223 -0.95 -2.47 -8.10
CA VAL A 223 -1.98 -2.71 -9.10
C VAL A 223 -3.21 -1.88 -8.78
N LEU A 224 -3.56 -0.97 -9.68
CA LEU A 224 -4.81 -0.19 -9.62
C LEU A 224 -5.85 -0.85 -10.52
N GLU A 225 -7.00 -1.17 -9.95
CA GLU A 225 -8.14 -1.72 -10.68
C GLU A 225 -9.35 -0.82 -10.52
N LYS A 226 -9.96 -0.44 -11.65
CA LYS A 226 -11.16 0.40 -11.71
C LYS A 226 -12.22 -0.35 -12.49
N LEU A 227 -13.32 -0.69 -11.82
CA LEU A 227 -14.46 -1.38 -12.40
C LEU A 227 -15.64 -0.41 -12.41
N ASP A 228 -16.25 -0.24 -13.57
CA ASP A 228 -17.52 0.51 -13.68
C ASP A 228 -18.64 -0.21 -12.92
N ALA A 229 -19.79 0.47 -12.79
CA ALA A 229 -20.99 -0.08 -12.16
C ALA A 229 -21.34 -1.46 -12.72
N ASN A 230 -21.51 -2.45 -11.83
CA ASN A 230 -21.84 -3.84 -12.15
C ASN A 230 -20.82 -4.57 -13.04
N ALA A 231 -19.64 -3.99 -13.28
CA ALA A 231 -18.59 -4.64 -14.05
C ALA A 231 -17.98 -5.81 -13.27
N ILE A 232 -17.40 -6.75 -14.01
CA ILE A 232 -16.75 -7.93 -13.45
C ILE A 232 -15.29 -7.93 -13.88
N ARG A 233 -14.41 -8.24 -12.94
CA ARG A 233 -13.02 -8.62 -13.22
C ARG A 233 -12.94 -10.14 -13.24
N SER A 234 -12.49 -10.70 -14.36
CA SER A 234 -12.24 -12.14 -14.49
C SER A 234 -11.32 -12.64 -13.38
N PRO A 235 -11.51 -13.87 -12.89
CA PRO A 235 -10.64 -14.42 -11.86
C PRO A 235 -9.20 -14.53 -12.36
N VAL A 236 -8.27 -14.09 -11.52
CA VAL A 236 -6.83 -14.20 -11.75
C VAL A 236 -6.14 -14.86 -10.58
N TYR A 237 -5.00 -15.49 -10.81
CA TYR A 237 -4.09 -15.92 -9.75
C TYR A 237 -2.66 -15.51 -10.08
N ILE A 238 -1.81 -15.47 -9.06
CA ILE A 238 -0.38 -15.23 -9.23
C ILE A 238 0.31 -16.60 -9.29
N ALA A 239 0.95 -16.90 -10.42
CA ALA A 239 1.59 -18.18 -10.72
C ALA A 239 3.00 -18.32 -10.08
N GLU A 240 3.18 -17.73 -8.90
CA GLU A 240 4.40 -17.75 -8.12
C GLU A 240 4.04 -17.51 -6.63
N PRO A 241 4.95 -17.78 -5.67
CA PRO A 241 4.60 -17.78 -4.24
C PRO A 241 4.53 -16.35 -3.65
N SER A 242 3.60 -15.53 -4.15
CA SER A 242 3.41 -14.12 -3.77
C SER A 242 2.05 -13.87 -3.17
N ASP A 243 2.04 -13.28 -1.98
CA ASP A 243 0.84 -12.82 -1.31
C ASP A 243 0.42 -11.43 -1.85
N GLN A 244 -0.89 -11.17 -1.87
CA GLN A 244 -1.47 -9.90 -2.33
C GLN A 244 -2.36 -9.30 -1.24
N LEU A 245 -2.30 -7.97 -1.10
CA LEU A 245 -3.15 -7.21 -0.19
C LEU A 245 -3.91 -6.16 -1.00
N ILE A 246 -5.24 -6.20 -0.94
CA ILE A 246 -6.15 -5.36 -1.72
C ILE A 246 -6.82 -4.36 -0.80
N TYR A 247 -6.75 -3.07 -1.12
CA TYR A 247 -7.46 -2.00 -0.43
C TYR A 247 -8.53 -1.38 -1.33
N VAL A 248 -9.76 -1.27 -0.83
CA VAL A 248 -10.86 -0.62 -1.57
C VAL A 248 -10.77 0.89 -1.41
N THR A 249 -10.50 1.58 -2.53
CA THR A 249 -10.31 3.04 -2.56
C THR A 249 -11.60 3.79 -2.88
N LYS A 250 -12.57 3.15 -3.55
CA LYS A 250 -13.86 3.76 -3.90
C LYS A 250 -14.93 2.70 -4.13
N GLY A 251 -16.18 3.08 -3.85
CA GLY A 251 -17.36 2.29 -4.16
C GLY A 251 -17.48 1.04 -3.28
N SER A 252 -18.14 0.03 -3.83
CA SER A 252 -18.41 -1.22 -3.14
C SER A 252 -18.60 -2.36 -4.13
N GLY A 253 -18.58 -3.60 -3.64
CA GLY A 253 -18.76 -4.76 -4.49
C GLY A 253 -18.52 -6.06 -3.74
N LYS A 254 -18.22 -7.11 -4.49
CA LYS A 254 -17.93 -8.44 -3.97
C LYS A 254 -16.57 -8.91 -4.46
N ILE A 255 -15.74 -9.39 -3.53
CA ILE A 255 -14.46 -10.03 -3.83
C ILE A 255 -14.55 -11.49 -3.41
N GLN A 256 -14.20 -12.39 -4.32
CA GLN A 256 -14.19 -13.84 -4.08
C GLN A 256 -12.75 -14.33 -4.15
N VAL A 257 -12.30 -15.03 -3.12
CA VAL A 257 -10.95 -15.58 -3.00
C VAL A 257 -11.05 -17.10 -2.85
N VAL A 258 -10.45 -17.84 -3.79
CA VAL A 258 -10.60 -19.29 -3.92
C VAL A 258 -9.23 -19.95 -3.91
N GLY A 259 -9.05 -20.91 -3.00
CA GLY A 259 -7.90 -21.81 -2.93
C GLY A 259 -8.33 -23.27 -3.03
N PHE A 260 -7.38 -24.20 -2.85
CA PHE A 260 -7.61 -25.63 -3.04
C PHE A 260 -8.78 -26.23 -2.24
N SER A 261 -8.99 -25.77 -0.99
CA SER A 261 -10.07 -26.27 -0.12
C SER A 261 -10.82 -25.16 0.62
N SER A 262 -10.61 -23.91 0.21
CA SER A 262 -11.15 -22.74 0.92
C SER A 262 -11.72 -21.75 -0.08
N LYS A 263 -12.89 -21.22 0.23
CA LYS A 263 -13.54 -20.14 -0.50
C LYS A 263 -13.93 -19.05 0.48
N PHE A 264 -13.64 -17.82 0.12
CA PHE A 264 -14.04 -16.63 0.86
C PHE A 264 -14.81 -15.72 -0.07
N ASP A 265 -16.03 -15.37 0.32
CA ASP A 265 -16.87 -14.41 -0.37
C ASP A 265 -17.05 -13.21 0.56
N ALA A 266 -16.60 -12.04 0.13
CA ALA A 266 -16.67 -10.82 0.94
C ALA A 266 -17.40 -9.72 0.19
N ASP A 267 -18.47 -9.19 0.78
CA ASP A 267 -18.99 -7.88 0.40
C ASP A 267 -18.04 -6.82 0.97
N VAL A 268 -17.57 -5.92 0.11
CA VAL A 268 -16.53 -4.94 0.41
C VAL A 268 -17.00 -3.53 0.14
N LYS A 269 -16.48 -2.59 0.91
CA LYS A 269 -16.67 -1.15 0.73
C LYS A 269 -15.37 -0.39 0.97
N ILE A 270 -15.38 0.88 0.59
CA ILE A 270 -14.27 1.80 0.80
C ILE A 270 -13.64 1.68 2.21
N GLY A 271 -12.31 1.67 2.26
CA GLY A 271 -11.57 1.63 3.51
C GLY A 271 -11.26 0.23 4.05
N GLN A 272 -11.72 -0.83 3.37
CA GLN A 272 -11.48 -2.21 3.80
C GLN A 272 -10.28 -2.85 3.09
N LEU A 273 -9.61 -3.77 3.79
CA LEU A 273 -8.56 -4.63 3.25
C LEU A 273 -9.05 -6.06 3.03
N ILE A 274 -8.56 -6.68 1.95
CA ILE A 274 -8.69 -8.10 1.66
C ILE A 274 -7.30 -8.69 1.42
N LEU A 275 -7.00 -9.80 2.09
CA LEU A 275 -5.81 -10.60 1.83
C LEU A 275 -6.12 -11.63 0.73
N VAL A 276 -5.19 -11.84 -0.19
CA VAL A 276 -5.20 -12.96 -1.14
C VAL A 276 -3.90 -13.72 -0.94
N PRO A 277 -3.93 -14.92 -0.33
CA PRO A 277 -2.73 -15.71 -0.13
C PRO A 277 -2.14 -16.18 -1.47
N ARG A 278 -0.84 -16.48 -1.47
CA ARG A 278 -0.13 -17.05 -2.62
C ARG A 278 -0.89 -18.21 -3.28
N TYR A 279 -0.88 -18.23 -4.61
CA TYR A 279 -1.58 -19.19 -5.47
C TYR A 279 -3.12 -19.21 -5.37
N PHE A 280 -3.75 -18.36 -4.57
CA PHE A 280 -5.22 -18.28 -4.56
C PHE A 280 -5.69 -17.47 -5.75
N ALA A 281 -6.82 -17.87 -6.33
CA ALA A 281 -7.50 -17.09 -7.35
C ALA A 281 -8.38 -16.03 -6.70
N VAL A 282 -8.45 -14.84 -7.31
CA VAL A 282 -9.32 -13.75 -6.89
C VAL A 282 -10.14 -13.23 -8.06
N GLY A 283 -11.45 -13.13 -7.87
CA GLY A 283 -12.40 -12.49 -8.79
C GLY A 283 -13.13 -11.34 -8.11
N LYS A 284 -13.57 -10.35 -8.89
CA LYS A 284 -14.25 -9.15 -8.35
C LYS A 284 -15.48 -8.80 -9.16
N MET A 285 -16.52 -8.37 -8.46
CA MET A 285 -17.75 -7.84 -9.05
C MET A 285 -18.03 -6.49 -8.42
N ALA A 286 -18.14 -5.44 -9.22
CA ALA A 286 -18.50 -4.12 -8.74
C ALA A 286 -19.99 -4.05 -8.42
N GLY A 287 -20.34 -3.25 -7.41
CA GLY A 287 -21.72 -2.85 -7.15
C GLY A 287 -22.19 -1.74 -8.09
N GLU A 288 -23.32 -1.12 -7.76
CA GLU A 288 -23.97 -0.09 -8.58
C GLU A 288 -23.16 1.20 -8.71
N GLU A 289 -22.28 1.50 -7.74
CA GLU A 289 -21.43 2.70 -7.74
C GLU A 289 -20.03 2.47 -8.35
N GLY A 290 -19.78 1.26 -8.87
CA GLY A 290 -18.45 0.82 -9.29
C GLY A 290 -17.58 0.37 -8.11
N LEU A 291 -16.37 -0.09 -8.43
CA LEU A 291 -15.38 -0.55 -7.46
C LEU A 291 -13.98 -0.14 -7.90
N GLU A 292 -13.25 0.60 -7.06
CA GLU A 292 -11.84 0.89 -7.29
C GLU A 292 -10.99 0.29 -6.16
N CYS A 293 -9.88 -0.33 -6.53
CA CYS A 293 -8.96 -1.00 -5.61
C CYS A 293 -7.51 -0.64 -5.93
N ILE A 294 -6.71 -0.38 -4.89
CA ILE A 294 -5.24 -0.41 -4.98
C ILE A 294 -4.74 -1.68 -4.29
N SER A 295 -3.90 -2.44 -4.97
CA SER A 295 -3.36 -3.70 -4.46
C SER A 295 -1.84 -3.66 -4.41
N MET A 296 -1.29 -4.31 -3.39
CA MET A 296 0.13 -4.67 -3.31
C MET A 296 0.28 -6.15 -3.67
N ILE A 297 1.26 -6.47 -4.50
CA ILE A 297 1.76 -7.83 -4.70
C ILE A 297 3.22 -7.89 -4.21
N VAL A 298 3.57 -8.91 -3.44
CA VAL A 298 4.94 -9.14 -2.95
C VAL A 298 5.78 -9.82 -4.06
N ALA A 299 6.10 -9.04 -5.10
CA ALA A 299 7.00 -9.38 -6.20
C ALA A 299 7.35 -8.11 -7.01
N THR A 300 8.51 -8.07 -7.66
CA THR A 300 8.87 -6.96 -8.57
C THR A 300 8.35 -7.15 -10.00
N HIS A 301 8.08 -8.40 -10.41
CA HIS A 301 7.57 -8.77 -11.72
C HIS A 301 6.59 -9.95 -11.64
N PRO A 302 5.37 -9.73 -11.12
CA PRO A 302 4.44 -10.82 -10.87
C PRO A 302 3.96 -11.51 -12.13
N MET A 303 3.95 -12.85 -12.10
CA MET A 303 3.34 -13.68 -13.14
C MET A 303 1.84 -13.82 -12.88
N VAL A 304 1.04 -12.92 -13.44
CA VAL A 304 -0.42 -12.93 -13.31
C VAL A 304 -1.05 -13.75 -14.43
N GLU A 305 -1.83 -14.75 -14.05
CA GLU A 305 -2.52 -15.65 -14.96
C GLU A 305 -4.04 -15.42 -14.90
N GLU A 306 -4.66 -15.32 -16.08
CA GLU A 306 -6.11 -15.20 -16.24
C GLU A 306 -6.78 -16.58 -16.28
N LEU A 307 -7.91 -16.72 -15.61
CA LEU A 307 -8.76 -17.92 -15.71
C LEU A 307 -9.90 -17.77 -16.73
N ALA A 308 -10.11 -16.56 -17.27
CA ALA A 308 -11.06 -16.30 -18.34
C ALA A 308 -10.51 -15.26 -19.32
N GLY A 309 -10.90 -15.36 -20.59
CA GLY A 309 -10.39 -14.53 -21.69
C GLY A 309 -9.51 -15.31 -22.67
N LYS A 310 -9.29 -14.74 -23.86
CA LYS A 310 -8.46 -15.31 -24.94
C LYS A 310 -7.02 -15.67 -24.57
N THR A 311 -6.48 -15.05 -23.52
CA THR A 311 -5.13 -15.32 -23.01
C THR A 311 -5.14 -16.18 -21.75
N SER A 312 -6.28 -16.75 -21.37
CA SER A 312 -6.41 -17.56 -20.16
C SER A 312 -5.80 -18.94 -20.30
N VAL A 313 -5.39 -19.51 -19.17
CA VAL A 313 -4.89 -20.89 -19.11
C VAL A 313 -5.93 -21.89 -19.62
N LEU A 314 -7.23 -21.64 -19.41
CA LEU A 314 -8.31 -22.50 -19.88
C LEU A 314 -8.42 -22.49 -21.41
N GLU A 315 -8.22 -21.34 -22.05
CA GLU A 315 -8.16 -21.26 -23.51
C GLU A 315 -6.91 -21.93 -24.07
N ALA A 316 -5.79 -21.90 -23.33
CA ALA A 316 -4.54 -22.52 -23.77
C ALA A 316 -4.52 -24.06 -23.70
N LEU A 317 -5.41 -24.70 -22.94
CA LEU A 317 -5.49 -26.17 -22.86
C LEU A 317 -5.83 -26.78 -24.22
N SER A 318 -5.20 -27.91 -24.57
CA SER A 318 -5.61 -28.72 -25.73
C SER A 318 -7.06 -29.20 -25.57
N SER A 319 -7.79 -29.31 -26.67
CA SER A 319 -9.19 -29.76 -26.70
C SER A 319 -9.42 -31.06 -25.92
N GLU A 320 -8.55 -32.05 -26.08
CA GLU A 320 -8.67 -33.35 -25.42
C GLU A 320 -8.55 -33.22 -23.89
N VAL A 321 -7.54 -32.48 -23.43
CA VAL A 321 -7.33 -32.24 -21.98
C VAL A 321 -8.51 -31.47 -21.40
N PHE A 322 -9.03 -30.44 -22.08
CA PHE A 322 -10.19 -29.69 -21.61
C PHE A 322 -11.43 -30.60 -21.51
N GLN A 323 -11.75 -31.34 -22.58
CA GLN A 323 -12.90 -32.23 -22.63
C GLN A 323 -12.86 -33.30 -21.53
N VAL A 324 -11.70 -33.95 -21.32
CA VAL A 324 -11.52 -34.95 -20.26
C VAL A 324 -11.59 -34.31 -18.87
N SER A 325 -10.93 -33.17 -18.66
CA SER A 325 -10.83 -32.54 -17.33
C SER A 325 -12.17 -31.99 -16.85
N PHE A 326 -12.97 -31.43 -17.76
CA PHE A 326 -14.29 -30.87 -17.45
C PHE A 326 -15.44 -31.87 -17.69
N ASN A 327 -15.15 -33.05 -18.22
CA ASN A 327 -16.14 -34.06 -18.63
C ASN A 327 -17.22 -33.48 -19.55
N VAL A 328 -16.78 -32.79 -20.60
CA VAL A 328 -17.66 -32.11 -21.57
C VAL A 328 -17.46 -32.62 -22.99
N THR A 329 -18.48 -32.48 -23.82
CA THR A 329 -18.41 -32.86 -25.23
C THR A 329 -17.57 -31.86 -26.04
N ALA A 330 -17.08 -32.30 -27.20
CA ALA A 330 -16.41 -31.42 -28.17
C ALA A 330 -17.32 -30.28 -28.66
N GLU A 331 -18.65 -30.49 -28.70
CA GLU A 331 -19.61 -29.44 -29.03
C GLU A 331 -19.63 -28.34 -27.95
N PHE A 332 -19.67 -28.73 -26.67
CA PHE A 332 -19.63 -27.76 -25.58
C PHE A 332 -18.29 -27.04 -25.48
N GLU A 333 -17.16 -27.74 -25.70
CA GLU A 333 -15.84 -27.11 -25.74
C GLU A 333 -15.76 -26.04 -26.84
N LYS A 334 -16.26 -26.32 -28.05
CA LYS A 334 -16.34 -25.31 -29.12
C LYS A 334 -17.25 -24.13 -28.74
N LEU A 335 -18.39 -24.41 -28.09
CA LEU A 335 -19.26 -23.36 -27.56
C LEU A 335 -18.53 -22.50 -26.53
N PHE A 336 -17.84 -23.11 -25.56
CA PHE A 336 -17.05 -22.40 -24.55
C PHE A 336 -16.05 -21.46 -25.22
N ARG A 337 -15.18 -21.97 -26.10
CA ARG A 337 -14.17 -21.17 -26.83
C ARG A 337 -14.77 -20.03 -27.65
N SER A 338 -15.99 -20.19 -28.16
CA SER A 338 -16.69 -19.12 -28.89
C SER A 338 -17.10 -17.93 -28.01
N LYS A 339 -17.09 -18.10 -26.68
CA LYS A 339 -17.50 -17.07 -25.70
C LYS A 339 -16.32 -16.33 -25.07
N VAL A 340 -15.08 -16.80 -25.26
CA VAL A 340 -13.89 -16.32 -24.53
C VAL A 340 -12.99 -15.40 -25.34
#